data_AF-A0A850WS81-F1
#
_entry.id   AF-A0A850WS81-F1
#
_cell.length_a   1.000
_cell.length_b   1.000
_cell.length_c   1.000
_cell.angle_alpha   90.00
_cell.angle_beta   90.00
_cell.angle_gamma   90.00
#
_symmetry.space_group_name_H-M   'P 1'
#
loop_
_entity.id
_entity.type
_entity.pdbx_description
1 polymer ?
#
loop_
_entity_poly.entity_id
_entity_poly.type
_entity_poly.pdbx_seq_one_letter_code
_entity_poly.pdbx_strand_id
1 'polypeptide(L)'
;MFILKNSSSISQVARLQSPKFSQTGSNCTLTSWYYNYGESVGAAEMQLFVDGLKQPTVLWRAYYNEGNQWLKAVIQLGRLPRPFQLSLDKISLGFYDGVSAIDDIAFEYCALPPPKLSCEGPYHFWCRHTKACIDILSVCDLVDNCGDGSDEDNCNPDLQCNFENGLCNWEQDFEDDFDWIRVQGPTPTLNTGPFKDHTTGTARGHYLYMESSKPHQFQDKAILLSPLFKPPGKRPCIFRFYYHMFGKQVYKLSVFQRTVSNSKGWLLWYKFGNQGNRWIRQTLYISSSKPFQILVKGTVGDGFAGDIGLDDMSFLGCTLYNGNLPTISTTASSTSVPATLPMNNCTTEEFVCRASGHCIHLIQKCDFRPDCSDASDESSCVMEVCDFKDKNYCGWHQPALEQMSGNDSIDTTNIFKWELGRGADLYPGQEEDRPLIDHTMCSEEGWYLFADSSNGEFGDTTDISTPVISLTGPKCKIIFWNYMDGLTIGSLEVLSKTSNKTFILWAQSGSQGPQWNRAEVFLGIRSNFQVIFRVKRGVSYMGDVAVDDITFEDCSPLLNPGRSCTSEEFTCANKYCIPKDSLCDFINDCADNSDESPTI
;
A
#
# COMPACT_ATOMS: atom_id res chain seq x y z
N MET A 1 3.60 -16.59 -38.52
CA MET A 1 2.77 -17.73 -39.01
C MET A 1 1.50 -17.14 -39.60
N PHE A 2 1.24 -17.29 -40.91
CA PHE A 2 0.03 -16.78 -41.56
C PHE A 2 -0.98 -17.92 -41.76
N ILE A 3 -2.23 -17.73 -41.37
CA ILE A 3 -3.30 -18.73 -41.55
C ILE A 3 -4.03 -18.40 -42.86
N LEU A 4 -4.00 -19.31 -43.83
CA LEU A 4 -4.82 -19.24 -45.04
C LEU A 4 -6.06 -20.13 -44.90
N LYS A 5 -7.20 -19.56 -45.33
CA LYS A 5 -8.57 -20.04 -45.17
C LYS A 5 -8.81 -21.37 -45.90
N ASN A 6 -9.16 -22.44 -45.18
CA ASN A 6 -9.74 -23.62 -45.81
C ASN A 6 -10.77 -24.40 -44.95
N SER A 7 -11.45 -23.77 -43.98
CA SER A 7 -12.51 -24.47 -43.23
C SER A 7 -13.68 -23.57 -42.81
N SER A 8 -14.85 -24.19 -42.70
CA SER A 8 -16.17 -23.65 -42.33
C SER A 8 -16.40 -23.54 -40.81
N SER A 9 -15.33 -23.51 -40.00
CA SER A 9 -15.42 -23.41 -38.54
C SER A 9 -15.50 -21.96 -38.07
N ILE A 10 -16.37 -21.68 -37.08
CA ILE A 10 -16.54 -20.37 -36.43
C ILE A 10 -15.28 -19.95 -35.63
N SER A 11 -14.47 -20.93 -35.20
CA SER A 11 -13.16 -20.72 -34.61
C SER A 11 -12.09 -21.49 -35.38
N GLN A 12 -10.99 -20.81 -35.71
CA GLN A 12 -9.83 -21.42 -36.35
C GLN A 12 -8.64 -21.38 -35.40
N VAL A 13 -7.96 -22.51 -35.24
CA VAL A 13 -6.77 -22.64 -34.41
C VAL A 13 -5.57 -22.92 -35.31
N ALA A 14 -4.57 -22.05 -35.28
CA ALA A 14 -3.24 -22.40 -35.78
C ALA A 14 -2.37 -22.88 -34.64
N ARG A 15 -1.65 -23.96 -34.89
CA ARG A 15 -0.82 -24.62 -33.89
C ARG A 15 0.60 -24.76 -34.41
N LEU A 16 1.56 -24.27 -33.63
CA LEU A 16 2.99 -24.47 -33.82
C LEU A 16 3.52 -25.36 -32.69
N GLN A 17 4.13 -26.49 -33.02
CA GLN A 17 4.68 -27.41 -32.03
C GLN A 17 6.20 -27.41 -32.08
N SER A 18 6.83 -27.43 -30.90
CA SER A 18 8.27 -27.60 -30.78
C SER A 18 8.70 -29.04 -31.07
N PRO A 19 9.99 -29.30 -31.28
CA PRO A 19 10.55 -30.62 -31.08
C PRO A 19 10.30 -31.13 -29.65
N LYS A 20 10.46 -32.43 -29.46
CA LYS A 20 10.38 -33.03 -28.12
C LYS A 20 11.70 -32.85 -27.40
N PHE A 21 11.66 -32.21 -26.24
CA PHE A 21 12.80 -32.03 -25.35
C PHE A 21 12.84 -33.15 -24.32
N SER A 22 14.04 -33.51 -23.83
CA SER A 22 14.23 -34.60 -22.89
C SER A 22 13.97 -34.18 -21.45
N GLN A 23 14.65 -33.14 -20.99
CA GLN A 23 14.51 -32.57 -19.64
C GLN A 23 15.15 -31.18 -19.57
N THR A 24 14.87 -30.44 -18.49
CA THR A 24 15.43 -29.09 -18.24
C THR A 24 16.11 -29.01 -16.88
N GLY A 25 17.02 -28.04 -16.73
CA GLY A 25 17.53 -27.60 -15.43
C GLY A 25 16.51 -26.82 -14.61
N SER A 26 16.82 -26.60 -13.33
CA SER A 26 15.89 -26.01 -12.36
C SER A 26 15.46 -24.58 -12.65
N ASN A 27 16.34 -23.75 -13.22
CA ASN A 27 16.05 -22.34 -13.52
C ASN A 27 15.64 -22.07 -14.98
N CYS A 28 15.20 -23.11 -15.70
CA CYS A 28 14.87 -22.99 -17.12
C CYS A 28 13.78 -21.95 -17.37
N THR A 29 14.11 -20.94 -18.17
CA THR A 29 13.22 -19.85 -18.54
C THR A 29 13.16 -19.73 -20.06
N LEU A 30 11.95 -19.62 -20.61
CA LEU A 30 11.73 -19.33 -22.02
C LEU A 30 11.39 -17.85 -22.16
N THR A 31 12.09 -17.14 -23.03
CA THR A 31 11.78 -15.76 -23.38
C THR A 31 11.38 -15.66 -24.83
N SER A 32 10.42 -14.81 -25.14
CA SER A 32 10.03 -14.50 -26.52
C SER A 32 9.50 -13.08 -26.63
N TRP A 33 9.57 -12.52 -27.83
CA TRP A 33 8.82 -11.31 -28.17
C TRP A 33 7.51 -11.71 -28.85
N TYR A 34 6.41 -11.06 -28.49
CA TYR A 34 5.12 -11.28 -29.10
C TYR A 34 4.45 -9.96 -29.48
N TYR A 35 3.61 -10.02 -30.49
CA TYR A 35 2.83 -8.91 -30.99
C TYR A 35 1.39 -9.38 -31.12
N ASN A 36 0.42 -8.66 -30.55
CA ASN A 36 -0.99 -9.05 -30.59
C ASN A 36 -1.91 -7.83 -30.75
N TYR A 37 -2.28 -7.51 -32.00
CA TYR A 37 -3.00 -6.29 -32.34
C TYR A 37 -4.13 -6.53 -33.36
N GLY A 38 -5.29 -5.91 -33.12
CA GLY A 38 -6.44 -5.86 -34.04
C GLY A 38 -7.79 -5.99 -33.34
N GLU A 39 -8.86 -5.60 -34.02
CA GLU A 39 -10.25 -5.53 -33.53
C GLU A 39 -10.85 -6.91 -33.19
N SER A 40 -10.29 -8.00 -33.70
CA SER A 40 -10.71 -9.39 -33.41
C SER A 40 -9.54 -10.38 -33.47
N VAL A 41 -8.38 -9.99 -32.91
CA VAL A 41 -7.16 -10.80 -32.94
C VAL A 41 -7.30 -12.17 -32.26
N GLY A 42 -8.22 -12.30 -31.30
CA GLY A 42 -8.54 -13.54 -30.60
C GLY A 42 -7.64 -13.76 -29.37
N ALA A 43 -7.16 -14.99 -29.20
CA ALA A 43 -6.27 -15.35 -28.09
C ALA A 43 -5.06 -16.14 -28.61
N ALA A 44 -3.92 -15.93 -27.97
CA ALA A 44 -2.71 -16.73 -28.19
C ALA A 44 -2.33 -17.39 -26.86
N GLU A 45 -2.04 -18.69 -26.90
CA GLU A 45 -1.65 -19.43 -25.70
C GLU A 45 -0.48 -20.38 -25.96
N MET A 46 0.38 -20.51 -24.97
CA MET A 46 1.47 -21.49 -24.95
C MET A 46 1.12 -22.59 -23.96
N GLN A 47 1.13 -23.83 -24.44
CA GLN A 47 0.80 -25.03 -23.69
C GLN A 47 2.02 -25.96 -23.58
N LEU A 48 2.17 -26.58 -22.41
CA LEU A 48 3.16 -27.60 -22.09
C LEU A 48 2.52 -28.98 -22.08
N PHE A 49 3.06 -29.88 -22.89
CA PHE A 49 2.72 -31.30 -22.92
C PHE A 49 3.87 -32.10 -22.34
N VAL A 50 3.64 -32.76 -21.20
CA VAL A 50 4.65 -33.62 -20.55
C VAL A 50 4.25 -35.08 -20.72
N ASP A 51 5.21 -35.93 -21.08
CA ASP A 51 4.98 -37.36 -21.26
C ASP A 51 4.38 -38.01 -19.99
N GLY A 52 3.30 -38.75 -20.19
CA GLY A 52 2.55 -39.42 -19.12
C GLY A 52 1.50 -38.53 -18.44
N LEU A 53 1.35 -37.26 -18.84
CA LEU A 53 0.22 -36.41 -18.43
C LEU A 53 -0.83 -36.35 -19.54
N LYS A 54 -2.11 -36.50 -19.16
CA LYS A 54 -3.23 -36.46 -20.11
C LYS A 54 -3.68 -35.03 -20.46
N GLN A 55 -3.47 -34.08 -19.56
CA GLN A 55 -3.88 -32.68 -19.74
C GLN A 55 -2.66 -31.78 -19.91
N PRO A 56 -2.68 -30.86 -20.89
CA PRO A 56 -1.63 -29.86 -21.05
C PRO A 56 -1.70 -28.81 -19.94
N THR A 57 -0.56 -28.19 -19.63
CA THR A 57 -0.46 -27.05 -18.71
C THR A 57 -0.35 -25.77 -19.52
N VAL A 58 -1.18 -24.77 -19.25
CA VAL A 58 -1.03 -23.43 -19.85
C VAL A 58 0.15 -22.73 -19.17
N LEU A 59 1.08 -22.22 -19.97
CA LEU A 59 2.27 -21.51 -19.46
C LEU A 59 2.18 -20.00 -19.66
N TRP A 60 1.49 -19.57 -20.71
CA TRP A 60 1.32 -18.17 -21.07
C TRP A 60 0.08 -18.02 -21.92
N ARG A 61 -0.56 -16.86 -21.80
CA ARG A 61 -1.71 -16.50 -22.61
C ARG A 61 -1.76 -14.99 -22.82
N ALA A 62 -2.15 -14.57 -24.02
CA ALA A 62 -2.50 -13.20 -24.35
C ALA A 62 -3.94 -13.16 -24.90
N TYR A 63 -4.71 -12.18 -24.45
CA TYR A 63 -6.10 -12.00 -24.82
C TYR A 63 -6.28 -10.67 -25.54
N TYR A 64 -7.15 -10.65 -26.56
CA TYR A 64 -7.58 -9.40 -27.20
C TYR A 64 -6.41 -8.53 -27.71
N ASN A 65 -6.71 -7.27 -27.98
CA ASN A 65 -5.76 -6.30 -28.46
C ASN A 65 -4.89 -5.77 -27.31
N GLU A 66 -3.58 -6.04 -27.37
CA GLU A 66 -2.59 -5.58 -26.39
C GLU A 66 -1.84 -4.30 -26.85
N GLY A 67 -2.36 -3.67 -27.92
CA GLY A 67 -1.79 -2.46 -28.52
C GLY A 67 -0.83 -2.74 -29.68
N ASN A 68 -0.51 -1.68 -30.43
CA ASN A 68 0.37 -1.75 -31.60
C ASN A 68 1.85 -1.69 -31.16
N GLN A 69 2.31 -2.72 -30.43
CA GLN A 69 3.68 -2.81 -29.93
C GLN A 69 4.11 -4.26 -29.73
N TRP A 70 5.42 -4.51 -29.77
CA TRP A 70 6.01 -5.77 -29.36
C TRP A 70 6.19 -5.81 -27.86
N LEU A 71 5.72 -6.89 -27.24
CA LEU A 71 5.79 -7.13 -25.81
C LEU A 71 6.70 -8.34 -25.54
N LYS A 72 7.44 -8.30 -24.43
CA LYS A 72 8.33 -9.40 -24.04
C LYS A 72 7.59 -10.35 -23.10
N ALA A 73 7.52 -11.63 -23.46
CA ALA A 73 7.05 -12.71 -22.60
C ALA A 73 8.25 -13.41 -21.94
N VAL A 74 8.14 -13.67 -20.63
CA VAL A 74 9.11 -14.43 -19.84
C VAL A 74 8.36 -15.54 -19.12
N ILE A 75 8.67 -16.79 -19.45
CA ILE A 75 7.92 -17.97 -19.05
C ILE A 75 8.84 -18.90 -18.27
N GLN A 76 8.57 -19.10 -16.98
CA GLN A 76 9.36 -19.98 -16.13
C GLN A 76 8.93 -21.44 -16.32
N LEU A 77 9.74 -22.23 -17.01
CA LEU A 77 9.50 -23.66 -17.19
C LEU A 77 9.86 -24.44 -15.93
N GLY A 78 10.97 -24.08 -15.31
CA GLY A 78 11.48 -24.78 -14.13
C GLY A 78 12.05 -26.17 -14.44
N ARG A 79 12.20 -26.99 -13.41
CA ARG A 79 12.70 -28.37 -13.52
C ARG A 79 11.63 -29.29 -14.12
N LEU A 80 11.82 -29.74 -15.36
CA LEU A 80 11.00 -30.76 -16.01
C LEU A 80 11.83 -32.05 -16.20
N PRO A 81 11.64 -33.09 -15.36
CA PRO A 81 12.44 -34.32 -15.41
C PRO A 81 11.99 -35.31 -16.49
N ARG A 82 10.83 -35.08 -17.12
CA ARG A 82 10.26 -35.95 -18.14
C ARG A 82 10.28 -35.29 -19.51
N PRO A 83 10.32 -36.08 -20.60
CA PRO A 83 10.24 -35.52 -21.94
C PRO A 83 8.98 -34.68 -22.13
N PHE A 84 9.12 -33.54 -22.80
CA PHE A 84 8.04 -32.59 -22.98
C PHE A 84 8.09 -31.90 -24.34
N GLN A 85 6.96 -31.30 -24.72
CA GLN A 85 6.77 -30.56 -25.96
C GLN A 85 5.97 -29.28 -25.65
N LEU A 86 6.31 -28.19 -26.34
CA LEU A 86 5.58 -26.93 -26.26
C LEU A 86 4.71 -26.78 -27.51
N SER A 87 3.49 -26.29 -27.30
CA SER A 87 2.57 -25.92 -28.37
C SER A 87 2.20 -24.45 -28.23
N LEU A 88 2.31 -23.68 -29.31
CA LEU A 88 1.79 -22.33 -29.40
C LEU A 88 0.54 -22.36 -30.26
N ASP A 89 -0.59 -22.05 -29.64
CA ASP A 89 -1.91 -22.10 -30.25
C ASP A 89 -2.43 -20.67 -30.41
N LYS A 90 -2.77 -20.28 -31.64
CA LYS A 90 -3.44 -19.01 -31.96
C LYS A 90 -4.89 -19.30 -32.33
N ILE A 91 -5.82 -18.78 -31.54
CA ILE A 91 -7.26 -18.97 -31.67
C ILE A 91 -7.86 -17.70 -32.26
N SER A 92 -8.47 -17.81 -33.45
CA SER A 92 -9.17 -16.70 -34.11
C SER A 92 -10.68 -16.92 -34.04
N LEU A 93 -11.43 -15.86 -33.78
CA LEU A 93 -12.89 -15.83 -33.91
C LEU A 93 -13.26 -15.44 -35.35
N GLY A 94 -14.47 -15.79 -35.80
CA GLY A 94 -14.88 -15.81 -37.21
C GLY A 94 -14.78 -14.49 -38.03
N PHE A 95 -14.40 -13.37 -37.41
CA PHE A 95 -14.11 -12.10 -38.07
C PHE A 95 -12.60 -11.80 -37.93
N TYR A 96 -11.86 -11.88 -39.04
CA TYR A 96 -10.40 -11.80 -39.03
C TYR A 96 -9.93 -10.35 -39.20
N ASP A 97 -9.85 -9.61 -38.10
CA ASP A 97 -9.19 -8.31 -38.09
C ASP A 97 -8.17 -8.24 -36.94
N GLY A 98 -7.01 -8.87 -37.15
CA GLY A 98 -5.92 -8.83 -36.19
C GLY A 98 -4.83 -9.87 -36.43
N VAL A 99 -3.62 -9.53 -35.97
CA VAL A 99 -2.41 -10.31 -36.16
C VAL A 99 -1.78 -10.65 -34.82
N SER A 100 -1.47 -11.92 -34.63
CA SER A 100 -0.58 -12.40 -33.58
C SER A 100 0.74 -12.84 -34.21
N ALA A 101 1.86 -12.32 -33.73
CA ALA A 101 3.19 -12.75 -34.13
C ALA A 101 4.03 -13.06 -32.89
N ILE A 102 5.02 -13.94 -33.07
CA ILE A 102 6.01 -14.30 -32.07
C ILE A 102 7.37 -14.28 -32.76
N ASP A 103 8.38 -13.81 -32.05
CA ASP A 103 9.76 -13.73 -32.52
C ASP A 103 10.73 -14.00 -31.37
N ASP A 104 12.01 -14.22 -31.71
CA ASP A 104 13.12 -14.28 -30.76
C ASP A 104 12.88 -15.25 -29.58
N ILE A 105 12.43 -16.47 -29.89
CA ILE A 105 12.23 -17.52 -28.89
C ILE A 105 13.60 -18.03 -28.44
N ALA A 106 13.94 -17.79 -27.17
CA ALA A 106 15.18 -18.22 -26.54
C ALA A 106 14.92 -19.02 -25.26
N PHE A 107 15.77 -20.01 -25.01
CA PHE A 107 15.79 -20.79 -23.78
C PHE A 107 17.01 -20.40 -22.97
N GLU A 108 16.80 -19.90 -21.77
CA GLU A 108 17.83 -19.43 -20.86
C GLU A 108 17.91 -20.37 -19.65
N TYR A 109 19.14 -20.70 -19.23
CA TYR A 109 19.42 -21.51 -18.03
C TYR A 109 18.74 -22.90 -17.99
N CYS A 110 18.43 -23.47 -19.15
CA CYS A 110 17.76 -24.77 -19.24
C CYS A 110 18.70 -25.98 -19.23
N ALA A 111 20.01 -25.76 -19.32
CA ALA A 111 20.99 -26.84 -19.25
C ALA A 111 21.18 -27.33 -17.81
N LEU A 112 21.34 -28.64 -17.63
CA LEU A 112 21.76 -29.21 -16.36
C LEU A 112 23.22 -28.83 -16.05
N PRO A 113 23.60 -28.72 -14.77
CA PRO A 113 24.97 -28.39 -14.39
C PRO A 113 25.95 -29.44 -14.93
N PRO A 114 27.09 -29.03 -15.52
CA PRO A 114 28.04 -29.97 -16.08
C PRO A 114 28.74 -30.78 -14.97
N PRO A 115 29.15 -32.03 -15.26
CA PRO A 115 29.93 -32.84 -14.33
C PRO A 115 31.26 -32.16 -13.99
N LYS A 116 31.67 -32.19 -12.72
CA LYS A 116 33.00 -31.75 -12.27
C LYS A 116 33.83 -32.94 -11.80
N LEU A 117 35.15 -32.86 -12.02
CA LEU A 117 36.11 -33.90 -11.62
C LEU A 117 36.26 -34.00 -10.09
N SER A 118 36.16 -32.88 -9.39
CA SER A 118 36.13 -32.81 -7.94
C SER A 118 35.17 -31.70 -7.47
N CYS A 119 34.63 -31.88 -6.28
CA CYS A 119 33.72 -30.95 -5.63
C CYS A 119 34.23 -30.74 -4.20
N GLU A 120 35.27 -29.91 -4.08
CA GLU A 120 35.95 -29.64 -2.82
C GLU A 120 35.47 -28.31 -2.23
N GLY A 121 35.02 -28.35 -0.98
CA GLY A 121 34.64 -27.16 -0.21
C GLY A 121 33.50 -27.44 0.77
N PRO A 122 33.41 -26.69 1.89
CA PRO A 122 32.38 -26.90 2.90
C PRO A 122 30.98 -26.46 2.47
N TYR A 123 30.87 -25.73 1.34
CA TYR A 123 29.63 -25.15 0.82
C TYR A 123 29.16 -25.77 -0.50
N HIS A 124 29.72 -26.92 -0.88
CA HIS A 124 29.35 -27.61 -2.11
C HIS A 124 28.82 -29.01 -1.84
N PHE A 125 27.87 -29.45 -2.67
CA PHE A 125 27.32 -30.80 -2.66
C PHE A 125 27.60 -31.49 -4.00
N TRP A 126 28.05 -32.74 -3.94
CA TRP A 126 28.42 -33.52 -5.11
C TRP A 126 27.32 -34.50 -5.49
N CYS A 127 26.68 -34.25 -6.62
CA CYS A 127 25.58 -35.06 -7.13
C CYS A 127 26.02 -36.50 -7.42
N ARG A 128 25.17 -37.47 -7.05
CA ARG A 128 25.55 -38.89 -7.00
C ARG A 128 25.87 -39.45 -8.38
N HIS A 129 24.99 -39.25 -9.36
CA HIS A 129 25.09 -39.79 -10.72
C HIS A 129 25.60 -38.77 -11.73
N THR A 130 25.07 -37.54 -11.71
CA THR A 130 25.48 -36.51 -12.68
C THR A 130 26.88 -35.97 -12.43
N LYS A 131 27.45 -36.20 -11.23
CA LYS A 131 28.75 -35.65 -10.78
C LYS A 131 28.82 -34.13 -10.88
N ALA A 132 27.69 -33.45 -10.98
CA ALA A 132 27.60 -32.01 -10.87
C ALA A 132 27.93 -31.56 -9.44
N CYS A 133 28.46 -30.36 -9.32
CA CYS A 133 28.80 -29.76 -8.03
C CYS A 133 27.89 -28.54 -7.85
N ILE A 134 26.94 -28.65 -6.92
CA ILE A 134 25.93 -27.63 -6.64
C ILE A 134 26.21 -26.98 -5.28
N ASP A 135 25.53 -25.87 -4.99
CA ASP A 135 25.62 -25.18 -3.70
C ASP A 135 24.90 -25.97 -2.59
N ILE A 136 25.43 -25.96 -1.37
CA ILE A 136 24.78 -26.61 -0.21
C ILE A 136 23.41 -26.02 0.11
N LEU A 137 23.14 -24.76 -0.27
CA LEU A 137 21.84 -24.11 -0.14
C LEU A 137 20.79 -24.62 -1.13
N SER A 138 21.21 -25.38 -2.15
CA SER A 138 20.34 -26.08 -3.11
C SER A 138 20.08 -27.53 -2.72
N VAL A 139 20.49 -27.94 -1.52
CA VAL A 139 20.20 -29.28 -0.97
C VAL A 139 18.95 -29.20 -0.11
N CYS A 140 18.09 -30.22 -0.24
CA CYS A 140 16.81 -30.32 0.47
C CYS A 140 15.92 -29.09 0.29
N ASP A 141 15.95 -28.44 -0.88
CA ASP A 141 15.18 -27.23 -1.20
C ASP A 141 13.94 -27.50 -2.05
N LEU A 142 13.56 -28.78 -2.20
CA LEU A 142 12.43 -29.29 -2.99
C LEU A 142 12.59 -29.13 -4.51
N VAL A 143 13.78 -28.73 -4.97
CA VAL A 143 14.08 -28.56 -6.39
C VAL A 143 15.22 -29.50 -6.79
N ASP A 144 15.01 -30.35 -7.79
CA ASP A 144 16.08 -31.21 -8.32
C ASP A 144 17.08 -30.37 -9.15
N ASN A 145 18.14 -29.91 -8.48
CA ASN A 145 19.24 -29.15 -9.06
C ASN A 145 20.32 -30.08 -9.62
N CYS A 146 20.44 -31.30 -9.09
CA CYS A 146 21.40 -32.28 -9.59
C CYS A 146 21.02 -32.89 -10.94
N GLY A 147 19.73 -32.87 -11.30
CA GLY A 147 19.15 -33.55 -12.46
C GLY A 147 18.91 -35.05 -12.25
N ASP A 148 19.34 -35.60 -11.12
CA ASP A 148 19.17 -36.99 -10.71
C ASP A 148 18.45 -37.14 -9.36
N GLY A 149 18.00 -36.03 -8.77
CA GLY A 149 17.29 -35.97 -7.48
C GLY A 149 18.17 -36.23 -6.25
N SER A 150 19.48 -36.41 -6.40
CA SER A 150 20.35 -36.79 -5.28
C SER A 150 20.53 -35.71 -4.22
N ASP A 151 20.21 -34.46 -4.53
CA ASP A 151 20.16 -33.31 -3.62
C ASP A 151 18.91 -33.28 -2.74
N GLU A 152 17.86 -34.01 -3.13
CA GLU A 152 16.63 -34.17 -2.34
C GLU A 152 16.56 -35.55 -1.66
N ASP A 153 17.61 -36.37 -1.80
CA ASP A 153 17.75 -37.64 -1.08
C ASP A 153 18.09 -37.40 0.41
N ASN A 154 17.43 -38.14 1.31
CA ASN A 154 17.73 -38.15 2.75
C ASN A 154 17.48 -36.80 3.47
N CYS A 155 16.51 -36.04 2.99
CA CYS A 155 15.99 -34.85 3.67
C CYS A 155 15.02 -35.21 4.80
N ASN A 156 14.90 -34.34 5.81
CA ASN A 156 13.91 -34.54 6.85
C ASN A 156 12.53 -34.08 6.32
N PRO A 157 11.55 -34.98 6.17
CA PRO A 157 10.23 -34.62 5.65
C PRO A 157 9.52 -33.61 6.54
N ASP A 158 9.84 -33.57 7.84
CA ASP A 158 9.21 -32.63 8.77
C ASP A 158 9.65 -31.18 8.58
N LEU A 159 10.72 -30.96 7.81
CA LEU A 159 11.30 -29.64 7.51
C LEU A 159 10.99 -29.16 6.09
N GLN A 160 10.18 -29.92 5.33
CA GLN A 160 9.88 -29.65 3.94
C GLN A 160 8.37 -29.75 3.70
N CYS A 161 7.82 -28.82 2.90
CA CYS A 161 6.44 -28.88 2.45
C CYS A 161 6.30 -28.29 1.05
N ASN A 162 5.93 -29.15 0.11
CA ASN A 162 5.60 -28.82 -1.29
C ASN A 162 4.08 -28.86 -1.55
N PHE A 163 3.27 -28.94 -0.50
CA PHE A 163 1.82 -28.99 -0.53
C PHE A 163 1.18 -30.12 -1.37
N GLU A 164 1.92 -31.11 -1.85
CA GLU A 164 1.34 -32.20 -2.66
C GLU A 164 0.44 -33.13 -1.85
N ASN A 165 0.70 -33.25 -0.54
CA ASN A 165 -0.06 -34.11 0.38
C ASN A 165 -0.60 -33.32 1.60
N GLY A 166 -1.33 -32.23 1.34
CA GLY A 166 -1.91 -31.37 2.39
C GLY A 166 -0.96 -30.27 2.87
N LEU A 167 -1.15 -29.79 4.11
CA LEU A 167 -0.36 -28.69 4.71
C LEU A 167 0.94 -29.16 5.40
N CYS A 168 1.26 -30.45 5.34
CA CYS A 168 2.40 -31.05 6.04
C CYS A 168 2.35 -30.74 7.55
N ASN A 169 3.40 -30.12 8.10
CA ASN A 169 3.50 -29.69 9.51
C ASN A 169 3.17 -28.19 9.71
N TRP A 170 2.58 -27.54 8.70
CA TRP A 170 2.10 -26.17 8.83
C TRP A 170 0.67 -26.16 9.34
N GLU A 171 0.35 -25.17 10.17
CA GLU A 171 -0.96 -24.97 10.76
C GLU A 171 -1.53 -23.62 10.31
N GLN A 172 -2.84 -23.55 10.11
CA GLN A 172 -3.55 -22.29 9.93
C GLN A 172 -3.71 -21.60 11.30
N ASP A 173 -3.56 -20.27 11.35
CA ASP A 173 -4.01 -19.51 12.52
C ASP A 173 -5.55 -19.51 12.58
N PHE A 174 -6.13 -19.35 13.77
CA PHE A 174 -7.59 -19.28 13.94
C PHE A 174 -8.06 -17.90 14.43
N GLU A 175 -7.11 -17.03 14.78
CA GLU A 175 -7.34 -15.66 15.26
C GLU A 175 -7.21 -14.62 14.13
N ASP A 176 -6.94 -15.06 12.90
CA ASP A 176 -6.88 -14.23 11.70
C ASP A 176 -8.22 -14.20 10.96
N ASP A 177 -8.28 -13.42 9.88
CA ASP A 177 -9.55 -13.09 9.23
C ASP A 177 -10.02 -14.21 8.29
N PHE A 178 -9.10 -14.95 7.68
CA PHE A 178 -9.38 -16.10 6.80
C PHE A 178 -8.16 -16.99 6.54
N ASP A 179 -8.41 -18.17 5.96
CA ASP A 179 -7.38 -19.19 5.75
C ASP A 179 -6.71 -19.18 4.37
N TRP A 180 -5.47 -19.70 4.30
CA TRP A 180 -4.84 -20.04 3.03
C TRP A 180 -5.54 -21.26 2.39
N ILE A 181 -5.76 -21.17 1.08
CA ILE A 181 -6.46 -22.19 0.31
C ILE A 181 -5.45 -22.99 -0.51
N ARG A 182 -5.47 -24.30 -0.36
CA ARG A 182 -4.70 -25.22 -1.20
C ARG A 182 -5.42 -25.46 -2.52
N VAL A 183 -4.79 -25.07 -3.63
CA VAL A 183 -5.38 -25.15 -4.98
C VAL A 183 -4.45 -25.87 -5.95
N GLN A 184 -4.97 -26.20 -7.13
CA GLN A 184 -4.27 -26.85 -8.23
C GLN A 184 -4.58 -26.10 -9.53
N GLY A 185 -3.55 -25.83 -10.34
CA GLY A 185 -3.71 -25.12 -11.62
C GLY A 185 -3.91 -23.61 -11.47
N PRO A 186 -4.52 -22.93 -12.44
CA PRO A 186 -4.72 -21.47 -12.39
C PRO A 186 -5.70 -21.06 -11.30
N THR A 187 -5.52 -19.86 -10.76
CA THR A 187 -6.49 -19.24 -9.84
C THR A 187 -7.80 -18.92 -10.56
N PRO A 188 -8.93 -18.78 -9.83
CA PRO A 188 -10.24 -18.52 -10.44
C PRO A 188 -10.32 -17.18 -11.17
N THR A 189 -9.56 -16.20 -10.71
CA THR A 189 -9.47 -14.84 -11.23
C THR A 189 -8.60 -14.82 -12.49
N LEU A 190 -9.11 -14.19 -13.56
CA LEU A 190 -8.40 -14.12 -14.83
C LEU A 190 -7.22 -13.13 -14.74
N ASN A 191 -6.08 -13.49 -15.34
CA ASN A 191 -4.86 -12.68 -15.39
C ASN A 191 -4.26 -12.35 -14.01
N THR A 192 -4.45 -13.23 -13.03
CA THR A 192 -3.83 -13.17 -11.70
C THR A 192 -3.30 -14.55 -11.34
N GLY A 193 -2.45 -14.60 -10.32
CA GLY A 193 -1.95 -15.85 -9.76
C GLY A 193 -1.11 -16.70 -10.72
N PRO A 194 -0.59 -17.85 -10.25
CA PRO A 194 0.20 -18.74 -11.07
C PRO A 194 -0.68 -19.71 -11.88
N PHE A 195 -0.27 -20.03 -13.12
CA PHE A 195 -0.96 -21.06 -13.93
C PHE A 195 -0.70 -22.50 -13.47
N LYS A 196 0.36 -22.69 -12.67
CA LYS A 196 0.90 -23.98 -12.25
C LYS A 196 1.67 -23.82 -10.94
N ASP A 197 1.82 -24.92 -10.22
CA ASP A 197 2.69 -24.98 -9.05
C ASP A 197 4.18 -24.82 -9.44
N HIS A 198 5.02 -24.61 -8.43
CA HIS A 198 6.46 -24.56 -8.60
C HIS A 198 7.06 -25.98 -8.63
N THR A 199 6.69 -26.84 -7.68
CA THR A 199 7.26 -28.18 -7.45
C THR A 199 7.33 -29.06 -8.70
N THR A 200 6.17 -29.33 -9.31
CA THR A 200 6.03 -30.20 -10.48
C THR A 200 6.17 -29.45 -11.79
N GLY A 201 6.03 -28.12 -11.74
CA GLY A 201 5.99 -27.26 -12.91
C GLY A 201 4.78 -27.53 -13.80
N THR A 202 3.66 -28.02 -13.26
CA THR A 202 2.47 -28.39 -14.04
C THR A 202 1.16 -27.93 -13.39
N ALA A 203 0.08 -27.85 -14.15
CA ALA A 203 -1.23 -27.51 -13.60
C ALA A 203 -1.78 -28.59 -12.64
N ARG A 204 -1.07 -29.70 -12.41
CA ARG A 204 -1.48 -30.76 -11.47
C ARG A 204 -0.78 -30.71 -10.12
N GLY A 205 0.28 -29.94 -9.97
CA GLY A 205 0.83 -29.77 -8.63
C GLY A 205 -0.02 -28.79 -7.83
N HIS A 206 0.26 -28.73 -6.54
CA HIS A 206 -0.50 -27.98 -5.57
C HIS A 206 0.33 -26.89 -4.96
N TYR A 207 -0.33 -25.78 -4.64
CA TYR A 207 0.27 -24.66 -3.95
C TYR A 207 -0.76 -24.00 -3.04
N LEU A 208 -0.29 -23.17 -2.11
CA LEU A 208 -1.16 -22.34 -1.28
C LEU A 208 -1.44 -21.01 -1.95
N TYR A 209 -2.67 -20.54 -1.82
CA TYR A 209 -3.16 -19.32 -2.42
C TYR A 209 -4.08 -18.60 -1.45
N MET A 210 -4.04 -17.28 -1.43
CA MET A 210 -5.02 -16.45 -0.72
C MET A 210 -5.96 -15.76 -1.72
N GLU A 211 -7.26 -15.97 -1.54
CA GLU A 211 -8.29 -15.36 -2.36
C GLU A 211 -8.56 -13.92 -1.92
N SER A 212 -8.26 -12.95 -2.78
CA SER A 212 -8.48 -11.52 -2.48
C SER A 212 -9.90 -11.04 -2.85
N SER A 213 -10.76 -11.91 -3.42
CA SER A 213 -12.13 -11.53 -3.78
C SER A 213 -13.13 -11.64 -2.62
N LYS A 214 -14.36 -11.15 -2.86
CA LYS A 214 -15.46 -11.12 -1.87
C LYS A 214 -15.72 -12.53 -1.32
N PRO A 215 -15.89 -12.69 0.01
CA PRO A 215 -16.26 -11.67 0.99
C PRO A 215 -15.11 -10.93 1.67
N HIS A 216 -13.85 -11.24 1.33
CA HIS A 216 -12.69 -10.65 1.99
C HIS A 216 -12.55 -9.16 1.68
N GLN A 217 -12.17 -8.38 2.70
CA GLN A 217 -11.99 -6.93 2.65
C GLN A 217 -10.51 -6.57 2.67
N PHE A 218 -10.24 -5.32 2.30
CA PHE A 218 -8.90 -4.77 2.39
C PHE A 218 -8.34 -4.95 3.81
N GLN A 219 -7.06 -5.29 3.91
CA GLN A 219 -6.35 -5.56 5.18
C GLN A 219 -6.74 -6.84 5.93
N ASP A 220 -7.69 -7.64 5.43
CA ASP A 220 -7.90 -9.00 5.93
C ASP A 220 -6.60 -9.81 5.80
N LYS A 221 -6.32 -10.63 6.80
CA LYS A 221 -5.07 -11.40 6.92
C LYS A 221 -5.34 -12.89 6.92
N ALA A 222 -4.45 -13.60 6.23
CA ALA A 222 -4.29 -15.04 6.33
C ALA A 222 -2.89 -15.36 6.82
N ILE A 223 -2.78 -16.15 7.88
CA ILE A 223 -1.56 -16.46 8.60
C ILE A 223 -1.34 -17.97 8.60
N LEU A 224 -0.18 -18.38 8.07
CA LEU A 224 0.29 -19.75 8.11
C LEU A 224 1.41 -19.87 9.15
N LEU A 225 1.27 -20.83 10.06
CA LEU A 225 2.15 -21.07 11.20
C LEU A 225 3.07 -22.26 10.94
N SER A 226 4.37 -22.06 11.09
CA SER A 226 5.36 -23.14 11.01
C SER A 226 5.33 -24.01 12.26
N PRO A 227 5.94 -25.21 12.25
CA PRO A 227 6.24 -25.90 13.50
C PRO A 227 7.23 -25.10 14.35
N LEU A 228 7.39 -25.49 15.62
CA LEU A 228 8.27 -24.83 16.56
C LEU A 228 9.72 -25.30 16.39
N PHE A 229 10.65 -24.35 16.48
CA PHE A 229 12.08 -24.60 16.32
C PHE A 229 12.87 -24.23 17.56
N LYS A 230 13.93 -25.00 17.84
CA LYS A 230 14.91 -24.67 18.88
C LYS A 230 15.80 -23.51 18.43
N PRO A 231 16.42 -22.77 19.38
CA PRO A 231 17.46 -21.80 19.07
C PRO A 231 18.53 -22.41 18.14
N PRO A 232 18.90 -21.75 17.02
CA PRO A 232 19.94 -22.26 16.14
C PRO A 232 21.26 -22.41 16.90
N GLY A 233 21.92 -23.56 16.71
CA GLY A 233 23.20 -23.88 17.35
C GLY A 233 24.39 -23.34 16.56
N LYS A 234 25.40 -24.20 16.32
CA LYS A 234 26.59 -23.84 15.52
C LYS A 234 26.34 -23.69 14.02
N ARG A 235 25.21 -24.21 13.51
CA ARG A 235 24.80 -24.06 12.11
C ARG A 235 23.64 -23.07 12.03
N PRO A 236 23.66 -22.11 11.07
CA PRO A 236 22.53 -21.20 10.89
C PRO A 236 21.30 -21.98 10.43
N CYS A 237 20.14 -21.63 10.99
CA CYS A 237 18.85 -22.11 10.51
C CYS A 237 18.41 -21.21 9.35
N ILE A 238 18.06 -21.81 8.21
CA ILE A 238 17.74 -21.09 6.98
C ILE A 238 16.34 -21.52 6.55
N PHE A 239 15.45 -20.56 6.38
CA PHE A 239 14.10 -20.76 5.86
C PHE A 239 14.06 -20.32 4.40
N ARG A 240 13.55 -21.18 3.52
CA ARG A 240 13.42 -20.93 2.09
C ARG A 240 12.00 -21.25 1.66
N PHE A 241 11.45 -20.45 0.76
CA PHE A 241 10.14 -20.69 0.18
C PHE A 241 10.05 -20.01 -1.19
N TYR A 242 9.10 -20.44 -1.99
CA TYR A 242 8.73 -19.77 -3.22
C TYR A 242 7.42 -19.02 -3.03
N TYR A 243 7.37 -17.81 -3.59
CA TYR A 243 6.15 -17.02 -3.63
C TYR A 243 5.87 -16.54 -5.05
N HIS A 244 4.59 -16.32 -5.33
CA HIS A 244 4.09 -15.75 -6.56
C HIS A 244 3.17 -14.59 -6.20
N MET A 245 3.39 -13.42 -6.79
CA MET A 245 2.63 -12.21 -6.50
C MET A 245 2.33 -11.52 -7.82
N PHE A 246 1.15 -11.80 -8.38
CA PHE A 246 0.77 -11.29 -9.71
C PHE A 246 -0.67 -10.79 -9.75
N GLY A 247 -0.82 -9.53 -10.15
CA GLY A 247 -2.10 -8.85 -10.30
C GLY A 247 -1.97 -7.37 -9.94
N LYS A 248 -2.93 -6.55 -10.39
CA LYS A 248 -2.94 -5.10 -10.18
C LYS A 248 -3.13 -4.71 -8.71
N GLN A 249 -3.85 -5.53 -7.96
CA GLN A 249 -4.29 -5.23 -6.59
C GLN A 249 -3.64 -6.15 -5.55
N VAL A 250 -2.50 -6.77 -5.90
CA VAL A 250 -1.70 -7.51 -4.92
C VAL A 250 -1.21 -6.53 -3.87
N TYR A 251 -1.42 -6.82 -2.59
CA TYR A 251 -0.98 -5.93 -1.50
C TYR A 251 0.30 -6.41 -0.85
N LYS A 252 0.23 -7.27 0.18
CA LYS A 252 1.41 -7.56 1.01
C LYS A 252 1.54 -9.04 1.39
N LEU A 253 2.75 -9.56 1.23
CA LEU A 253 3.20 -10.82 1.82
C LEU A 253 4.30 -10.52 2.84
N SER A 254 4.23 -11.12 4.03
CA SER A 254 5.16 -10.83 5.12
C SER A 254 5.47 -12.07 5.94
N VAL A 255 6.70 -12.15 6.46
CA VAL A 255 7.19 -13.26 7.28
C VAL A 255 7.63 -12.71 8.63
N PHE A 256 7.07 -13.25 9.70
CA PHE A 256 7.37 -12.87 11.08
C PHE A 256 8.04 -14.03 11.84
N GLN A 257 8.76 -13.68 12.90
CA GLN A 257 9.28 -14.61 13.88
C GLN A 257 8.73 -14.26 15.26
N ARG A 258 8.11 -15.24 15.95
CA ARG A 258 7.65 -15.07 17.33
C ARG A 258 8.35 -16.02 18.28
N THR A 259 8.63 -15.55 19.50
CA THR A 259 9.15 -16.36 20.62
C THR A 259 8.16 -16.44 21.79
N VAL A 260 7.00 -15.80 21.65
CA VAL A 260 5.91 -15.74 22.63
C VAL A 260 4.62 -15.99 21.85
N SER A 261 3.75 -16.89 22.34
CA SER A 261 2.55 -17.36 21.63
C SER A 261 1.59 -16.21 21.29
N ASN A 262 1.22 -15.40 22.29
CA ASN A 262 0.28 -14.27 22.14
C ASN A 262 0.93 -12.99 21.59
N SER A 263 2.07 -13.09 20.91
CA SER A 263 2.71 -11.94 20.26
C SER A 263 2.67 -12.09 18.76
N LYS A 264 2.54 -10.96 18.05
CA LYS A 264 2.67 -10.90 16.58
C LYS A 264 4.11 -11.20 16.10
N GLY A 265 5.07 -11.35 17.04
CA GLY A 265 6.48 -11.50 16.74
C GLY A 265 7.10 -10.22 16.20
N TRP A 266 8.28 -10.34 15.59
CA TRP A 266 8.92 -9.27 14.82
C TRP A 266 9.02 -9.65 13.35
N LEU A 267 9.05 -8.66 12.48
CA LEU A 267 9.11 -8.82 11.04
C LEU A 267 10.50 -9.28 10.60
N LEU A 268 10.58 -10.34 9.80
CA LEU A 268 11.82 -10.78 9.16
C LEU A 268 11.94 -10.30 7.72
N TRP A 269 10.82 -10.30 6.99
CA TRP A 269 10.79 -9.98 5.58
C TRP A 269 9.38 -9.66 5.12
N TYR A 270 9.25 -8.86 4.06
CA TYR A 270 7.98 -8.64 3.39
C TYR A 270 8.21 -8.21 1.93
N LYS A 271 7.15 -8.29 1.13
CA LYS A 271 7.05 -7.75 -0.22
C LYS A 271 5.68 -7.13 -0.45
N PHE A 272 5.66 -6.11 -1.29
CA PHE A 272 4.47 -5.38 -1.70
C PHE A 272 4.23 -5.49 -3.20
N GLY A 273 2.96 -5.40 -3.60
CA GLY A 273 2.58 -5.17 -5.00
C GLY A 273 2.86 -6.34 -5.94
N ASN A 274 2.70 -6.06 -7.23
CA ASN A 274 2.95 -7.01 -8.31
C ASN A 274 4.44 -7.30 -8.48
N GLN A 275 4.85 -8.56 -8.42
CA GLN A 275 6.22 -9.04 -8.62
C GLN A 275 6.43 -9.74 -9.99
N GLY A 276 5.39 -9.73 -10.82
CA GLY A 276 5.36 -10.37 -12.13
C GLY A 276 4.85 -11.81 -12.08
N ASN A 277 4.46 -12.35 -13.23
CA ASN A 277 3.90 -13.69 -13.35
C ASN A 277 5.00 -14.78 -13.34
N ARG A 278 5.67 -14.95 -12.20
CA ARG A 278 6.72 -15.96 -11.99
C ARG A 278 6.83 -16.35 -10.52
N TRP A 279 7.32 -17.55 -10.26
CA TRP A 279 7.66 -18.01 -8.92
C TRP A 279 9.05 -17.51 -8.53
N ILE A 280 9.13 -16.84 -7.38
CA ILE A 280 10.35 -16.20 -6.88
C ILE A 280 10.77 -16.89 -5.58
N ARG A 281 12.03 -17.34 -5.52
CA ARG A 281 12.61 -17.92 -4.31
C ARG A 281 13.01 -16.83 -3.32
N GLN A 282 12.61 -16.98 -2.06
CA GLN A 282 13.11 -16.18 -0.94
C GLN A 282 13.94 -17.04 0.01
N THR A 283 15.00 -16.47 0.59
CA THR A 283 15.87 -17.13 1.57
C THR A 283 16.06 -16.22 2.78
N LEU A 284 15.78 -16.73 3.97
CA LEU A 284 15.84 -16.01 5.24
C LEU A 284 16.76 -16.74 6.22
N TYR A 285 17.74 -16.01 6.74
CA TYR A 285 18.64 -16.51 7.77
C TYR A 285 18.03 -16.24 9.14
N ILE A 286 17.74 -17.29 9.88
CA ILE A 286 17.02 -17.20 11.14
C ILE A 286 18.01 -17.19 12.30
N SER A 287 17.91 -16.16 13.14
CA SER A 287 18.65 -16.03 14.39
C SER A 287 17.70 -15.95 15.57
N SER A 288 17.90 -16.79 16.58
CA SER A 288 17.12 -16.74 17.82
C SER A 288 17.91 -17.30 18.99
N SER A 289 17.78 -16.67 20.16
CA SER A 289 18.30 -17.19 21.44
C SER A 289 17.26 -18.04 22.20
N LYS A 290 15.99 -18.03 21.75
CA LYS A 290 14.86 -18.74 22.36
C LYS A 290 14.16 -19.63 21.33
N PRO A 291 13.38 -20.64 21.75
CA PRO A 291 12.50 -21.35 20.83
C PRO A 291 11.60 -20.37 20.09
N PHE A 292 11.39 -20.59 18.80
CA PHE A 292 10.69 -19.66 17.93
C PHE A 292 9.77 -20.36 16.94
N GLN A 293 8.86 -19.59 16.36
CA GLN A 293 7.96 -19.99 15.28
C GLN A 293 8.02 -18.95 14.16
N ILE A 294 7.88 -19.40 12.91
CA ILE A 294 7.76 -18.54 11.74
C ILE A 294 6.29 -18.43 11.36
N LEU A 295 5.85 -17.22 11.03
CA LEU A 295 4.51 -16.94 10.56
C LEU A 295 4.61 -16.33 9.16
N VAL A 296 3.90 -16.89 8.19
CA VAL A 296 3.78 -16.34 6.85
C VAL A 296 2.40 -15.71 6.72
N LYS A 297 2.36 -14.39 6.64
CA LYS A 297 1.14 -13.59 6.61
C LYS A 297 0.93 -12.96 5.24
N GLY A 298 -0.17 -13.32 4.60
CA GLY A 298 -0.74 -12.63 3.46
C GLY A 298 -1.71 -11.54 3.94
N THR A 299 -1.80 -10.44 3.22
CA THR A 299 -2.76 -9.35 3.50
C THR A 299 -3.44 -8.95 2.21
N VAL A 300 -4.78 -8.94 2.24
CA VAL A 300 -5.64 -8.66 1.09
C VAL A 300 -5.52 -7.21 0.67
N GLY A 301 -5.45 -6.98 -0.64
CA GLY A 301 -5.46 -5.66 -1.25
C GLY A 301 -6.87 -5.13 -1.52
N ASP A 302 -6.97 -3.98 -2.16
CA ASP A 302 -8.24 -3.26 -2.32
C ASP A 302 -9.09 -3.74 -3.51
N GLY A 303 -8.89 -5.00 -3.91
CA GLY A 303 -9.78 -5.69 -4.82
C GLY A 303 -9.33 -7.10 -5.19
N PHE A 304 -10.08 -7.70 -6.10
CA PHE A 304 -9.98 -9.13 -6.44
C PHE A 304 -8.89 -9.45 -7.46
N ALA A 305 -8.30 -8.43 -8.11
CA ALA A 305 -7.34 -8.63 -9.20
C ALA A 305 -5.90 -8.75 -8.68
N GLY A 306 -5.66 -9.55 -7.65
CA GLY A 306 -4.36 -9.70 -7.01
C GLY A 306 -4.26 -10.95 -6.17
N ASP A 307 -3.50 -11.93 -6.66
CA ASP A 307 -3.37 -13.24 -6.03
C ASP A 307 -1.95 -13.41 -5.48
N ILE A 308 -1.85 -13.97 -4.28
CA ILE A 308 -0.57 -14.36 -3.67
C ILE A 308 -0.54 -15.88 -3.54
N GLY A 309 0.47 -16.50 -4.15
CA GLY A 309 0.75 -17.93 -4.07
C GLY A 309 2.00 -18.22 -3.24
N LEU A 310 2.01 -19.36 -2.54
CA LEU A 310 3.13 -19.89 -1.79
C LEU A 310 3.35 -21.36 -2.14
N ASP A 311 4.61 -21.74 -2.35
CA ASP A 311 4.98 -23.13 -2.63
C ASP A 311 6.38 -23.44 -2.07
N ASP A 312 6.72 -24.72 -1.99
CA ASP A 312 8.06 -25.23 -1.69
C ASP A 312 8.75 -24.62 -0.45
N MET A 313 8.12 -24.79 0.71
CA MET A 313 8.65 -24.33 2.00
C MET A 313 9.65 -25.33 2.56
N SER A 314 10.89 -24.91 2.81
CA SER A 314 11.94 -25.77 3.34
C SER A 314 12.82 -25.09 4.39
N PHE A 315 13.26 -25.88 5.37
CA PHE A 315 14.17 -25.45 6.43
C PHE A 315 15.49 -26.23 6.38
N LEU A 316 16.61 -25.52 6.32
CA LEU A 316 17.95 -26.09 6.34
C LEU A 316 18.66 -25.75 7.66
N GLY A 317 19.19 -26.76 8.34
CA GLY A 317 19.94 -26.59 9.59
C GLY A 317 19.09 -26.28 10.83
N CYS A 318 17.77 -26.36 10.74
CA CYS A 318 16.83 -26.12 11.83
C CYS A 318 16.49 -27.43 12.57
N THR A 319 16.16 -27.34 13.86
CA THR A 319 15.76 -28.51 14.68
C THR A 319 14.44 -28.24 15.38
N LEU A 320 13.52 -29.19 15.30
CA LEU A 320 12.18 -29.08 15.90
C LEU A 320 12.22 -29.01 17.43
N TYR A 321 11.26 -28.28 17.98
CA TYR A 321 11.02 -28.10 19.40
C TYR A 321 9.63 -28.65 19.78
N ASN A 322 9.60 -29.63 20.67
CA ASN A 322 8.36 -30.32 21.07
C ASN A 322 7.69 -29.70 22.32
N GLY A 323 7.90 -28.41 22.58
CA GLY A 323 7.30 -27.69 23.71
C GLY A 323 6.49 -26.48 23.23
N ASN A 324 5.92 -25.71 24.15
CA ASN A 324 5.08 -24.55 23.81
C ASN A 324 5.82 -23.22 24.03
N LEU A 325 5.44 -22.16 23.30
CA LEU A 325 5.95 -20.81 23.54
C LEU A 325 5.30 -20.19 24.80
N PRO A 326 6.02 -19.33 25.54
CA PRO A 326 5.48 -18.62 26.72
C PRO A 326 4.38 -17.59 26.33
N THR A 327 3.51 -17.24 27.28
CA THR A 327 2.37 -16.31 27.12
C THR A 327 2.51 -15.08 28.05
N ILE A 328 2.10 -13.87 27.62
CA ILE A 328 2.11 -12.63 28.44
C ILE A 328 0.67 -12.35 28.94
N SER A 329 0.49 -12.05 30.23
CA SER A 329 -0.78 -11.60 30.82
C SER A 329 -0.68 -10.12 31.22
N THR A 330 -1.53 -9.26 30.66
CA THR A 330 -1.58 -7.81 30.94
C THR A 330 -2.89 -7.45 31.64
N THR A 331 -2.83 -7.10 32.93
CA THR A 331 -3.92 -6.46 33.67
C THR A 331 -3.78 -4.94 33.61
N ALA A 332 -4.68 -4.25 32.90
CA ALA A 332 -4.73 -2.80 32.83
C ALA A 332 -5.67 -2.23 33.91
N SER A 333 -5.25 -1.19 34.62
CA SER A 333 -6.03 -0.44 35.61
C SER A 333 -6.04 1.04 35.21
N SER A 334 -7.22 1.62 35.04
CA SER A 334 -7.46 3.04 34.78
C SER A 334 -8.34 3.61 35.89
N THR A 335 -8.01 4.80 36.41
CA THR A 335 -8.90 5.57 37.30
C THR A 335 -8.87 7.03 36.88
N SER A 336 -10.04 7.58 36.54
CA SER A 336 -10.26 8.99 36.21
C SER A 336 -11.07 9.68 37.31
N VAL A 337 -10.77 10.95 37.61
CA VAL A 337 -11.56 11.81 38.50
C VAL A 337 -11.81 13.15 37.80
N PRO A 338 -13.05 13.69 37.75
CA PRO A 338 -13.33 15.04 37.27
C PRO A 338 -13.57 16.03 38.44
N ALA A 339 -13.24 17.30 38.22
CA ALA A 339 -13.53 18.42 39.12
C ALA A 339 -14.34 19.51 38.39
N THR A 340 -15.40 20.01 39.04
CA THR A 340 -16.32 21.07 38.59
C THR A 340 -16.20 22.31 39.46
N LEU A 341 -16.39 23.52 38.90
CA LEU A 341 -16.64 24.81 39.58
C LEU A 341 -17.29 25.82 38.57
N PRO A 342 -17.88 26.98 39.00
CA PRO A 342 -19.31 27.30 38.79
C PRO A 342 -19.63 28.53 37.88
N MET A 343 -20.95 28.75 37.68
CA MET A 343 -21.65 29.75 36.84
C MET A 343 -21.25 31.23 37.02
N ASN A 344 -21.28 32.01 35.91
CA ASN A 344 -21.76 33.41 35.86
C ASN A 344 -22.03 33.94 34.42
N ASN A 345 -23.30 34.27 34.15
CA ASN A 345 -23.92 35.54 33.68
C ASN A 345 -23.29 36.47 32.59
N CYS A 346 -22.97 35.97 31.38
CA CYS A 346 -22.88 36.82 30.18
C CYS A 346 -24.17 36.73 29.33
N THR A 347 -24.41 37.71 28.43
CA THR A 347 -25.57 37.67 27.50
C THR A 347 -25.37 36.65 26.37
N THR A 348 -26.41 36.35 25.57
CA THR A 348 -26.34 35.36 24.48
C THR A 348 -25.38 35.71 23.34
N GLU A 349 -24.87 36.94 23.29
CA GLU A 349 -23.93 37.43 22.26
C GLU A 349 -22.49 37.61 22.78
N GLU A 350 -22.22 37.15 24.02
CA GLU A 350 -20.96 37.34 24.72
C GLU A 350 -20.31 36.01 25.15
N PHE A 351 -18.98 35.97 25.15
CA PHE A 351 -18.15 34.86 25.62
C PHE A 351 -17.47 35.19 26.95
N VAL A 352 -17.45 34.23 27.89
CA VAL A 352 -16.88 34.40 29.24
C VAL A 352 -15.41 33.96 29.26
N CYS A 353 -14.48 34.85 29.61
CA CYS A 353 -13.08 34.50 29.82
C CYS A 353 -12.92 33.59 31.06
N ARG A 354 -12.14 32.49 30.94
CA ARG A 354 -12.11 31.40 31.92
C ARG A 354 -11.51 31.80 33.28
N ALA A 355 -10.45 32.60 33.30
CA ALA A 355 -9.76 33.00 34.53
C ALA A 355 -10.35 34.26 35.19
N SER A 356 -10.85 35.21 34.40
CA SER A 356 -11.30 36.52 34.90
C SER A 356 -12.82 36.67 35.00
N GLY A 357 -13.61 35.84 34.30
CA GLY A 357 -15.06 35.97 34.22
C GLY A 357 -15.54 37.21 33.46
N HIS A 358 -14.64 37.88 32.72
CA HIS A 358 -14.97 39.03 31.87
C HIS A 358 -15.68 38.59 30.58
N CYS A 359 -16.64 39.37 30.10
CA CYS A 359 -17.39 39.07 28.87
C CYS A 359 -16.77 39.81 27.67
N ILE A 360 -16.44 39.08 26.60
CA ILE A 360 -16.05 39.64 25.29
C ILE A 360 -17.13 39.33 24.25
N HIS A 361 -17.17 40.02 23.12
CA HIS A 361 -18.19 39.78 22.08
C HIS A 361 -17.91 38.46 21.32
N LEU A 362 -18.93 37.73 20.86
CA LEU A 362 -18.73 36.46 20.14
C LEU A 362 -17.85 36.57 18.88
N ILE A 363 -17.79 37.75 18.26
CA ILE A 363 -16.93 38.00 17.08
C ILE A 363 -15.43 38.02 17.43
N GLN A 364 -15.10 38.23 18.70
CA GLN A 364 -13.75 38.27 19.26
C GLN A 364 -13.29 36.91 19.78
N LYS A 365 -14.10 35.87 19.56
CA LYS A 365 -13.76 34.50 19.93
C LYS A 365 -13.34 33.76 18.67
N CYS A 366 -12.19 33.11 18.64
CA CYS A 366 -11.65 32.47 17.44
C CYS A 366 -11.43 33.48 16.30
N ASP A 367 -10.78 34.60 16.61
CA ASP A 367 -10.40 35.64 15.64
C ASP A 367 -8.87 35.82 15.52
N PHE A 368 -8.08 34.84 15.99
CA PHE A 368 -6.62 34.88 15.99
C PHE A 368 -6.04 36.03 16.83
N ARG A 369 -6.82 36.61 17.74
CA ARG A 369 -6.34 37.65 18.65
C ARG A 369 -6.75 37.32 20.09
N PRO A 370 -5.81 37.28 21.04
CA PRO A 370 -6.17 37.12 22.45
C PRO A 370 -6.76 38.43 22.99
N ASP A 371 -8.08 38.46 23.12
CA ASP A 371 -8.85 39.54 23.76
C ASP A 371 -9.12 39.25 25.25
N CYS A 372 -9.13 37.97 25.64
CA CYS A 372 -9.09 37.61 27.06
C CYS A 372 -7.68 37.73 27.65
N SER A 373 -7.58 38.19 28.90
CA SER A 373 -6.29 38.29 29.63
C SER A 373 -5.56 36.94 29.80
N ASP A 374 -6.29 35.84 29.70
CA ASP A 374 -5.81 34.46 29.79
C ASP A 374 -5.83 33.73 28.42
N ALA A 375 -6.10 34.44 27.32
CA ALA A 375 -6.26 33.89 25.97
C ALA A 375 -7.27 32.74 25.89
N SER A 376 -8.24 32.69 26.80
CA SER A 376 -9.23 31.60 26.86
C SER A 376 -10.20 31.59 25.67
N ASP A 377 -10.37 32.74 25.03
CA ASP A 377 -11.10 32.96 23.78
C ASP A 377 -10.50 32.24 22.58
N GLU A 378 -9.17 32.14 22.49
CA GLU A 378 -8.47 31.43 21.40
C GLU A 378 -8.09 29.98 21.76
N SER A 379 -8.19 29.60 23.04
CA SER A 379 -7.73 28.29 23.54
C SER A 379 -8.50 27.06 23.03
N SER A 380 -9.72 27.24 22.50
CA SER A 380 -10.56 26.17 21.93
C SER A 380 -10.84 26.37 20.43
N CYS A 381 -9.97 27.16 19.78
CA CYS A 381 -10.05 27.52 18.37
C CYS A 381 -8.92 26.81 17.59
N VAL A 382 -8.88 27.01 16.27
CA VAL A 382 -7.73 26.57 15.48
C VAL A 382 -6.51 27.41 15.83
N MET A 383 -5.36 26.78 15.99
CA MET A 383 -4.11 27.50 16.24
C MET A 383 -3.61 28.20 14.98
N GLU A 384 -2.96 29.36 15.16
CA GLU A 384 -2.36 30.14 14.06
C GLU A 384 -1.27 29.35 13.32
N VAL A 385 -0.48 28.55 14.04
CA VAL A 385 0.56 27.67 13.49
C VAL A 385 0.32 26.26 13.99
N CYS A 386 0.36 25.28 13.09
CA CYS A 386 0.23 23.87 13.39
C CYS A 386 1.27 23.02 12.67
N ASP A 387 2.16 22.43 13.46
CA ASP A 387 3.23 21.50 13.06
C ASP A 387 3.00 20.08 13.61
N PHE A 388 1.78 19.80 14.09
CA PHE A 388 1.31 18.52 14.63
C PHE A 388 2.18 17.84 15.71
N LYS A 389 3.07 18.59 16.37
CA LYS A 389 3.93 18.06 17.44
C LYS A 389 3.11 17.50 18.60
N ASP A 390 3.69 16.52 19.28
CA ASP A 390 3.10 15.84 20.44
C ASP A 390 1.72 15.20 20.18
N LYS A 391 1.44 14.81 18.92
CA LYS A 391 0.15 14.24 18.47
C LYS A 391 -1.03 15.19 18.63
N ASN A 392 -0.81 16.49 18.48
CA ASN A 392 -1.84 17.51 18.60
C ASN A 392 -2.40 17.89 17.22
N TYR A 393 -3.72 17.86 17.07
CA TYR A 393 -4.40 18.34 15.86
C TYR A 393 -4.56 19.87 15.82
N CYS A 394 -4.03 20.62 16.78
CA CYS A 394 -4.04 22.10 16.81
C CYS A 394 -5.45 22.73 16.67
N GLY A 395 -6.47 22.06 17.21
CA GLY A 395 -7.87 22.48 17.12
C GLY A 395 -8.62 21.96 15.89
N TRP A 396 -7.94 21.35 14.91
CA TRP A 396 -8.59 20.65 13.81
C TRP A 396 -9.35 19.42 14.30
N HIS A 397 -10.53 19.17 13.74
CA HIS A 397 -11.38 18.05 14.13
C HIS A 397 -12.03 17.40 12.90
N GLN A 398 -12.48 16.15 13.05
CA GLN A 398 -13.10 15.36 11.98
C GLN A 398 -14.60 15.18 12.26
N PRO A 399 -15.48 16.02 11.68
CA PRO A 399 -16.90 16.06 12.03
C PRO A 399 -17.63 14.74 11.83
N ALA A 400 -17.22 13.95 10.82
CA ALA A 400 -17.83 12.67 10.51
C ALA A 400 -17.55 11.62 11.60
N LEU A 401 -16.35 11.60 12.17
CA LEU A 401 -15.96 10.62 13.19
C LEU A 401 -16.55 10.94 14.57
N GLU A 402 -16.66 12.23 14.91
CA GLU A 402 -17.27 12.68 16.17
C GLU A 402 -18.76 12.33 16.29
N GLN A 403 -19.49 12.33 15.16
CA GLN A 403 -20.89 11.91 15.12
C GLN A 403 -21.08 10.39 15.23
N MET A 404 -20.07 9.61 14.86
CA MET A 404 -20.10 8.14 14.91
C MET A 404 -19.68 7.57 16.28
N SER A 405 -18.87 8.30 17.06
CA SER A 405 -18.44 7.88 18.41
C SER A 405 -19.53 7.87 19.50
N GLY A 406 -20.75 8.31 19.18
CA GLY A 406 -21.89 8.31 20.11
C GLY A 406 -22.66 6.98 20.20
N ASN A 407 -22.43 6.05 19.28
CA ASN A 407 -23.04 4.72 19.29
C ASN A 407 -21.95 3.65 19.42
N ASP A 408 -22.08 2.82 20.45
CA ASP A 408 -21.15 1.77 20.82
C ASP A 408 -20.96 0.74 19.68
N SER A 409 -19.71 0.32 19.42
CA SER A 409 -19.28 -0.78 18.54
C SER A 409 -19.43 -0.66 17.00
N ILE A 410 -18.87 0.39 16.37
CA ILE A 410 -18.52 0.33 14.94
C ILE A 410 -16.99 0.44 14.80
N ASP A 411 -16.40 -0.56 14.13
CA ASP A 411 -14.96 -0.67 13.90
C ASP A 411 -14.49 0.46 12.97
N THR A 412 -13.96 1.54 13.54
CA THR A 412 -13.47 2.73 12.82
C THR A 412 -12.08 2.53 12.19
N THR A 413 -11.57 1.30 12.19
CA THR A 413 -10.25 0.94 11.67
C THR A 413 -10.20 0.89 10.14
N ASN A 414 -11.33 0.60 9.48
CA ASN A 414 -11.40 0.42 8.01
C ASN A 414 -11.96 1.64 7.25
N ILE A 415 -12.03 2.83 7.88
CA ILE A 415 -12.59 4.03 7.27
C ILE A 415 -11.46 4.92 6.74
N PHE A 416 -11.62 5.44 5.51
CA PHE A 416 -10.74 6.47 4.95
C PHE A 416 -10.77 7.74 5.80
N LYS A 417 -9.66 8.04 6.48
CA LYS A 417 -9.59 9.15 7.44
C LYS A 417 -8.21 9.81 7.49
N TRP A 418 -8.21 11.05 7.97
CA TRP A 418 -7.00 11.74 8.37
C TRP A 418 -6.41 11.13 9.64
N GLU A 419 -5.10 10.91 9.65
CA GLU A 419 -4.33 10.39 10.76
C GLU A 419 -3.00 11.15 10.88
N LEU A 420 -2.42 11.14 12.08
CA LEU A 420 -1.08 11.69 12.33
C LEU A 420 -0.02 10.62 12.07
N GLY A 421 0.97 10.95 11.25
CA GLY A 421 2.04 10.05 10.83
C GLY A 421 3.42 10.65 11.07
N ARG A 422 4.44 9.78 11.05
CA ARG A 422 5.85 10.15 11.12
C ARG A 422 6.68 9.17 10.31
N GLY A 423 7.78 9.65 9.72
CA GLY A 423 8.67 8.86 8.88
C GLY A 423 9.26 7.63 9.58
N ALA A 424 9.61 7.76 10.85
CA ALA A 424 10.23 6.71 11.65
C ALA A 424 9.30 5.52 11.96
N ASP A 425 7.99 5.69 11.79
CA ASP A 425 7.00 4.63 12.00
C ASP A 425 6.59 3.97 10.67
N LEU A 426 7.15 4.43 9.54
CA LEU A 426 6.90 3.87 8.21
C LEU A 426 7.59 2.51 8.09
N TYR A 427 6.82 1.53 7.62
CA TYR A 427 7.40 0.26 7.19
C TYR A 427 8.03 0.46 5.81
N PRO A 428 9.19 -0.13 5.53
CA PRO A 428 9.83 0.08 4.25
C PRO A 428 8.89 -0.41 3.11
N GLY A 429 8.85 0.32 1.99
CA GLY A 429 7.82 0.16 0.94
C GLY A 429 6.58 1.07 1.07
N GLN A 430 6.28 1.63 2.24
CA GLN A 430 5.37 2.79 2.35
C GLN A 430 6.07 4.11 1.98
N GLU A 431 7.39 4.05 1.78
CA GLU A 431 8.26 5.16 1.40
C GLU A 431 7.93 5.74 0.02
N GLU A 432 7.26 4.96 -0.85
CA GLU A 432 6.77 5.41 -2.16
C GLU A 432 5.38 6.05 -2.08
N ASP A 433 4.64 5.81 -0.99
CA ASP A 433 3.26 6.26 -0.81
C ASP A 433 3.13 7.40 0.22
N ARG A 434 4.09 7.57 1.15
CA ARG A 434 4.07 8.54 2.27
C ARG A 434 5.42 9.27 2.41
N PRO A 435 5.43 10.52 2.95
CA PRO A 435 6.68 11.24 3.16
C PRO A 435 7.52 10.64 4.29
N LEU A 436 8.75 10.23 3.96
CA LEU A 436 9.78 9.77 4.92
C LEU A 436 10.28 10.87 5.85
N ILE A 437 10.29 12.10 5.36
CA ILE A 437 10.89 13.24 6.05
C ILE A 437 9.80 14.29 6.24
N ASP A 438 9.55 14.61 7.50
CA ASP A 438 8.69 15.72 7.93
C ASP A 438 9.26 17.07 7.45
N HIS A 439 8.40 18.01 7.05
CA HIS A 439 8.88 19.30 6.55
C HIS A 439 9.39 20.18 7.71
N THR A 440 8.67 20.20 8.83
CA THR A 440 9.01 21.03 10.00
C THR A 440 10.43 20.75 10.54
N MET A 441 10.74 19.47 10.79
CA MET A 441 12.01 19.05 11.40
C MET A 441 13.06 18.60 10.39
N CYS A 442 12.69 18.42 9.11
CA CYS A 442 13.52 17.78 8.10
C CYS A 442 14.12 16.45 8.60
N SER A 443 13.32 15.69 9.37
CA SER A 443 13.74 14.42 10.00
C SER A 443 12.61 13.39 10.00
N GLU A 444 12.96 12.12 10.19
CA GLU A 444 11.99 11.01 10.30
C GLU A 444 11.17 11.05 11.60
N GLU A 445 11.57 11.85 12.59
CA GLU A 445 10.89 11.93 13.89
C GLU A 445 9.75 12.98 13.94
N GLY A 446 9.67 13.86 12.93
CA GLY A 446 8.64 14.89 12.83
C GLY A 446 7.26 14.34 12.46
N TRP A 447 6.22 15.10 12.79
CA TRP A 447 4.83 14.69 12.68
C TRP A 447 4.12 15.49 11.59
N TYR A 448 3.43 14.79 10.71
CA TYR A 448 2.58 15.39 9.69
C TYR A 448 1.19 14.74 9.69
N LEU A 449 0.23 15.40 9.05
CA LEU A 449 -1.12 14.89 8.88
C LEU A 449 -1.25 14.20 7.51
N PHE A 450 -1.79 13.00 7.44
CA PHE A 450 -1.99 12.30 6.17
C PHE A 450 -3.34 11.58 6.10
N ALA A 451 -3.84 11.36 4.90
CA ALA A 451 -5.02 10.55 4.65
C ALA A 451 -4.59 9.14 4.24
N ASP A 452 -4.91 8.12 5.05
CA ASP A 452 -4.49 6.73 4.79
C ASP A 452 -5.34 6.09 3.70
N SER A 453 -4.82 6.08 2.46
CA SER A 453 -5.47 5.50 1.28
C SER A 453 -5.50 3.98 1.30
N SER A 454 -4.87 3.34 2.29
CA SER A 454 -5.08 1.93 2.61
C SER A 454 -6.57 1.67 2.80
N ASN A 455 -7.27 2.51 3.56
CA ASN A 455 -8.67 2.29 3.91
C ASN A 455 -9.65 3.02 2.95
N GLY A 456 -10.87 2.49 2.82
CA GLY A 456 -11.96 3.05 1.99
C GLY A 456 -11.98 2.60 0.53
N GLU A 457 -13.05 3.00 -0.18
CA GLU A 457 -13.31 2.66 -1.58
C GLU A 457 -12.88 3.77 -2.55
N PHE A 458 -12.83 3.46 -3.85
CA PHE A 458 -12.51 4.45 -4.89
C PHE A 458 -13.48 5.63 -4.84
N GLY A 459 -12.91 6.84 -4.70
CA GLY A 459 -13.67 8.09 -4.69
C GLY A 459 -14.24 8.49 -3.33
N ASP A 460 -13.98 7.70 -2.27
CA ASP A 460 -14.28 8.10 -0.90
C ASP A 460 -13.56 9.41 -0.56
N THR A 461 -14.20 10.22 0.27
CA THR A 461 -13.67 11.52 0.69
C THR A 461 -13.59 11.58 2.20
N THR A 462 -12.53 12.18 2.72
CA THR A 462 -12.38 12.45 4.14
C THR A 462 -12.05 13.91 4.39
N ASP A 463 -12.74 14.47 5.40
CA ASP A 463 -12.72 15.88 5.73
C ASP A 463 -12.13 16.06 7.13
N ILE A 464 -11.20 17.00 7.26
CA ILE A 464 -10.79 17.58 8.53
C ILE A 464 -11.07 19.08 8.48
N SER A 465 -11.68 19.61 9.53
CA SER A 465 -12.17 20.99 9.57
C SER A 465 -11.71 21.74 10.80
N THR A 466 -11.58 23.06 10.67
CA THR A 466 -11.40 23.94 11.81
C THR A 466 -12.70 24.09 12.61
N PRO A 467 -12.62 24.48 13.89
CA PRO A 467 -13.73 25.11 14.58
C PRO A 467 -14.18 26.38 13.82
N VAL A 468 -15.34 26.92 14.16
CA VAL A 468 -15.85 28.13 13.51
C VAL A 468 -14.90 29.30 13.80
N ILE A 469 -14.34 29.88 12.74
CA ILE A 469 -13.57 31.11 12.77
C ILE A 469 -14.56 32.27 12.68
N SER A 470 -14.50 33.17 13.67
CA SER A 470 -15.53 34.21 13.82
C SER A 470 -15.32 35.38 12.87
N LEU A 471 -14.09 35.88 12.75
CA LEU A 471 -13.74 36.98 11.87
C LEU A 471 -12.27 36.90 11.45
N THR A 472 -11.97 37.23 10.19
CA THR A 472 -10.59 37.33 9.68
C THR A 472 -10.27 38.71 9.11
N GLY A 473 -8.97 39.04 9.11
CA GLY A 473 -8.41 40.24 8.49
C GLY A 473 -8.39 40.22 6.95
N PRO A 474 -8.14 41.38 6.30
CA PRO A 474 -8.14 41.53 4.84
C PRO A 474 -7.04 40.74 4.14
N LYS A 475 -5.90 40.59 4.79
CA LYS A 475 -4.71 39.92 4.24
C LYS A 475 -4.61 38.45 4.65
N CYS A 476 -5.66 37.92 5.28
CA CYS A 476 -5.68 36.56 5.79
C CYS A 476 -5.44 35.52 4.69
N LYS A 477 -4.42 34.69 4.91
CA LYS A 477 -4.03 33.58 4.05
C LYS A 477 -3.79 32.33 4.86
N ILE A 478 -4.09 31.18 4.28
CA ILE A 478 -3.64 29.89 4.79
C ILE A 478 -2.51 29.37 3.91
N ILE A 479 -1.39 29.04 4.55
CA ILE A 479 -0.19 28.49 3.93
C ILE A 479 0.02 27.10 4.51
N PHE A 480 0.32 26.12 3.66
CA PHE A 480 0.61 24.76 4.10
C PHE A 480 1.53 24.07 3.10
N TRP A 481 2.19 23.00 3.55
CA TRP A 481 2.95 22.11 2.69
C TRP A 481 2.14 20.86 2.41
N ASN A 482 2.14 20.41 1.15
CA ASN A 482 1.48 19.17 0.75
C ASN A 482 2.46 18.22 0.08
N TYR A 483 2.30 16.94 0.36
CA TYR A 483 3.02 15.84 -0.28
C TYR A 483 1.99 14.95 -0.97
N MET A 484 2.16 14.78 -2.28
CA MET A 484 1.26 13.99 -3.12
C MET A 484 2.10 13.16 -4.09
N ASP A 485 2.46 11.93 -3.70
CA ASP A 485 3.20 11.00 -4.56
C ASP A 485 2.53 9.63 -4.62
N GLY A 486 2.60 8.96 -5.77
CA GLY A 486 1.97 7.65 -6.00
C GLY A 486 1.21 7.52 -7.32
N LEU A 487 1.12 6.29 -7.82
CA LEU A 487 0.55 5.95 -9.14
C LEU A 487 -0.96 6.17 -9.24
N THR A 488 -1.67 6.02 -8.12
CA THR A 488 -3.13 6.09 -8.09
C THR A 488 -3.64 7.13 -7.10
N ILE A 489 -2.84 8.18 -6.82
CA ILE A 489 -3.23 9.23 -5.88
C ILE A 489 -4.48 9.99 -6.35
N GLY A 490 -5.31 10.41 -5.40
CA GLY A 490 -6.55 11.12 -5.68
C GLY A 490 -6.37 12.63 -5.75
N SER A 491 -7.09 13.37 -4.91
CA SER A 491 -7.06 14.84 -4.90
C SER A 491 -7.10 15.44 -3.50
N LEU A 492 -6.47 16.61 -3.33
CA LEU A 492 -6.53 17.44 -2.14
C LEU A 492 -7.27 18.74 -2.47
N GLU A 493 -8.26 19.10 -1.66
CA GLU A 493 -9.06 20.31 -1.81
C GLU A 493 -9.09 21.11 -0.50
N VAL A 494 -9.01 22.43 -0.59
CA VAL A 494 -9.25 23.36 0.52
C VAL A 494 -10.58 24.05 0.29
N LEU A 495 -11.51 23.89 1.23
CA LEU A 495 -12.87 24.39 1.15
C LEU A 495 -13.14 25.42 2.25
N SER A 496 -13.94 26.43 1.93
CA SER A 496 -14.55 27.34 2.92
C SER A 496 -16.03 27.01 3.07
N LYS A 497 -16.46 26.74 4.30
CA LYS A 497 -17.86 26.47 4.65
C LYS A 497 -18.45 27.62 5.44
N THR A 498 -19.53 28.22 4.94
CA THR A 498 -20.28 29.28 5.63
C THR A 498 -21.74 28.86 5.74
N SER A 499 -22.22 28.65 6.97
CA SER A 499 -23.54 28.09 7.30
C SER A 499 -23.84 26.77 6.54
N ASN A 500 -24.41 26.86 5.34
CA ASN A 500 -24.85 25.71 4.53
C ASN A 500 -24.27 25.67 3.11
N LYS A 501 -23.32 26.55 2.79
CA LYS A 501 -22.63 26.59 1.49
C LYS A 501 -21.15 26.28 1.66
N THR A 502 -20.62 25.43 0.79
CA THR A 502 -19.20 25.10 0.69
C THR A 502 -18.64 25.62 -0.63
N PHE A 503 -17.51 26.32 -0.57
CA PHE A 503 -16.80 26.86 -1.73
C PHE A 503 -15.42 26.25 -1.81
N ILE A 504 -15.01 25.78 -2.97
CA ILE A 504 -13.64 25.31 -3.22
C ILE A 504 -12.75 26.55 -3.37
N LEU A 505 -11.75 26.68 -2.51
CA LEU A 505 -10.77 27.77 -2.58
C LEU A 505 -9.51 27.34 -3.33
N TRP A 506 -9.14 26.07 -3.21
CA TRP A 506 -7.96 25.49 -3.86
C TRP A 506 -8.16 23.99 -4.07
N ALA A 507 -7.60 23.44 -5.15
CA ALA A 507 -7.67 22.01 -5.45
C ALA A 507 -6.45 21.56 -6.25
N GLN A 508 -5.96 20.36 -5.95
CA GLN A 508 -4.86 19.72 -6.65
C GLN A 508 -5.15 18.21 -6.79
N SER A 509 -4.82 17.63 -7.95
CA SER A 509 -5.09 16.21 -8.24
C SER A 509 -3.92 15.54 -8.96
N GLY A 510 -3.76 14.24 -8.74
CA GLY A 510 -2.67 13.44 -9.30
C GLY A 510 -1.32 13.66 -8.60
N SER A 511 -0.33 12.82 -8.95
CA SER A 511 1.00 12.84 -8.33
C SER A 511 1.77 14.10 -8.75
N GLN A 512 2.39 14.74 -7.76
CA GLN A 512 3.29 15.88 -7.90
C GLN A 512 4.77 15.48 -7.69
N GLY A 513 5.03 14.17 -7.58
CA GLY A 513 6.34 13.59 -7.28
C GLY A 513 6.72 13.63 -5.80
N PRO A 514 7.88 13.05 -5.45
CA PRO A 514 8.32 12.83 -4.06
C PRO A 514 8.92 14.10 -3.44
N GLN A 515 8.15 15.18 -3.40
CA GLN A 515 8.58 16.47 -2.84
C GLN A 515 7.43 17.18 -2.13
N TRP A 516 7.76 17.90 -1.06
CA TRP A 516 6.83 18.81 -0.40
C TRP A 516 6.62 20.06 -1.25
N ASN A 517 5.36 20.36 -1.56
CA ASN A 517 4.95 21.52 -2.34
C ASN A 517 4.26 22.53 -1.44
N ARG A 518 4.70 23.80 -1.50
CA ARG A 518 4.05 24.89 -0.76
C ARG A 518 2.78 25.33 -1.49
N ALA A 519 1.66 25.36 -0.77
CA ALA A 519 0.40 25.93 -1.23
C ALA A 519 0.04 27.18 -0.41
N GLU A 520 -0.53 28.18 -1.10
CA GLU A 520 -0.99 29.44 -0.49
C GLU A 520 -2.41 29.71 -0.98
N VAL A 521 -3.33 29.92 -0.04
CA VAL A 521 -4.75 30.13 -0.31
C VAL A 521 -5.22 31.39 0.38
N PHE A 522 -5.71 32.35 -0.42
CA PHE A 522 -6.24 33.61 0.08
C PHE A 522 -7.64 33.41 0.68
N LEU A 523 -7.80 33.75 1.96
CA LEU A 523 -9.08 33.68 2.66
C LEU A 523 -9.79 35.03 2.65
N GLY A 524 -9.04 36.10 2.87
CA GLY A 524 -9.54 37.47 3.00
C GLY A 524 -10.49 37.62 4.19
N ILE A 525 -11.35 38.63 4.13
CA ILE A 525 -12.32 38.94 5.19
C ILE A 525 -13.50 38.01 5.08
N ARG A 526 -13.67 37.17 6.11
CA ARG A 526 -14.81 36.27 6.23
C ARG A 526 -15.27 36.24 7.69
N SER A 527 -16.56 36.00 7.87
CA SER A 527 -17.18 35.88 9.18
C SER A 527 -17.91 34.55 9.31
N ASN A 528 -17.83 33.92 10.48
CA ASN A 528 -18.54 32.68 10.84
C ASN A 528 -18.38 31.57 9.79
N PHE A 529 -17.13 31.19 9.50
CA PHE A 529 -16.82 30.16 8.51
C PHE A 529 -15.86 29.12 9.06
N GLN A 530 -15.75 27.98 8.36
CA GLN A 530 -14.79 26.92 8.66
C GLN A 530 -13.92 26.66 7.43
N VAL A 531 -12.65 26.35 7.66
CA VAL A 531 -11.76 25.83 6.61
C VAL A 531 -11.75 24.31 6.71
N ILE A 532 -11.82 23.64 5.56
CA ILE A 532 -11.87 22.17 5.46
C ILE A 532 -10.78 21.71 4.49
N PHE A 533 -9.94 20.78 4.93
CA PHE A 533 -9.12 19.98 4.03
C PHE A 533 -9.89 18.71 3.68
N ARG A 534 -10.18 18.54 2.40
CA ARG A 534 -10.84 17.37 1.85
C ARG A 534 -9.85 16.60 0.99
N VAL A 535 -9.62 15.34 1.33
CA VAL A 535 -8.93 14.42 0.44
C VAL A 535 -9.95 13.49 -0.19
N LYS A 536 -9.79 13.26 -1.49
CA LYS A 536 -10.48 12.19 -2.22
C LYS A 536 -9.51 11.06 -2.49
N ARG A 537 -9.87 9.83 -2.14
CA ARG A 537 -9.09 8.63 -2.42
C ARG A 537 -9.05 8.36 -3.92
N GLY A 538 -7.88 8.01 -4.43
CA GLY A 538 -7.72 7.63 -5.83
C GLY A 538 -8.06 6.15 -6.09
N VAL A 539 -7.61 5.63 -7.24
CA VAL A 539 -8.09 4.33 -7.77
C VAL A 539 -7.61 3.13 -6.95
N SER A 540 -6.47 3.26 -6.26
CA SER A 540 -5.94 2.24 -5.37
C SER A 540 -5.23 2.86 -4.17
N TYR A 541 -4.75 2.03 -3.24
CA TYR A 541 -4.03 2.43 -2.03
C TYR A 541 -2.61 2.99 -2.29
N MET A 542 -2.11 2.91 -3.54
CA MET A 542 -0.74 3.29 -3.93
C MET A 542 -0.60 4.81 -4.12
N GLY A 543 -0.61 5.54 -3.01
CA GLY A 543 -0.31 6.97 -2.92
C GLY A 543 -1.16 7.70 -1.88
N ASP A 544 -0.55 8.14 -0.79
CA ASP A 544 -1.20 8.91 0.26
C ASP A 544 -1.02 10.42 0.05
N VAL A 545 -1.99 11.19 0.54
CA VAL A 545 -1.91 12.65 0.57
C VAL A 545 -1.55 13.07 1.98
N ALA A 546 -0.46 13.82 2.12
CA ALA A 546 -0.04 14.40 3.39
C ALA A 546 0.00 15.94 3.34
N VAL A 547 -0.23 16.55 4.50
CA VAL A 547 -0.20 17.99 4.75
C VAL A 547 0.60 18.25 6.02
N ASP A 548 1.43 19.27 6.01
CA ASP A 548 2.26 19.68 7.14
C ASP A 548 2.38 21.22 7.21
N ASP A 549 2.84 21.75 8.36
CA ASP A 549 3.18 23.16 8.59
C ASP A 549 2.04 24.13 8.19
N ILE A 550 0.84 23.90 8.73
CA ILE A 550 -0.34 24.73 8.43
C ILE A 550 -0.23 26.04 9.21
N THR A 551 -0.24 27.17 8.50
CA THR A 551 -0.12 28.52 9.06
C THR A 551 -1.23 29.43 8.55
N PHE A 552 -1.89 30.14 9.46
CA PHE A 552 -2.79 31.25 9.18
C PHE A 552 -2.02 32.57 9.30
N GLU A 553 -1.66 33.18 8.18
CA GLU A 553 -0.87 34.41 8.12
C GLU A 553 -1.79 35.63 7.97
N ASP A 554 -1.53 36.69 8.76
CA ASP A 554 -2.25 37.97 8.75
C ASP A 554 -3.79 37.84 8.91
N CYS A 555 -4.23 36.85 9.71
CA CYS A 555 -5.64 36.53 9.88
C CYS A 555 -6.36 37.29 11.00
N SER A 556 -5.64 37.94 11.91
CA SER A 556 -6.27 38.75 12.96
C SER A 556 -7.06 39.93 12.35
N PRO A 557 -8.28 40.24 12.85
CA PRO A 557 -9.02 41.42 12.44
C PRO A 557 -8.22 42.70 12.67
N LEU A 558 -8.43 43.68 11.80
CA LEU A 558 -7.80 44.99 11.98
C LEU A 558 -8.32 45.61 13.30
N LEU A 559 -7.49 46.41 14.02
CA LEU A 559 -7.91 47.23 15.20
C LEU A 559 -7.85 48.75 15.00
N ASN A 560 -8.90 49.43 15.48
CA ASN A 560 -9.07 50.87 15.27
C ASN A 560 -7.94 51.59 16.01
N PRO A 561 -7.03 52.29 15.31
CA PRO A 561 -5.73 52.65 15.90
C PRO A 561 -5.81 53.81 16.91
N GLY A 562 -7.01 54.33 17.20
CA GLY A 562 -7.22 55.42 18.17
C GLY A 562 -6.50 56.73 17.83
N ARG A 563 -5.89 56.81 16.64
CA ARG A 563 -5.07 57.91 16.13
C ARG A 563 -5.59 58.37 14.77
N SER A 564 -5.24 59.59 14.39
CA SER A 564 -5.46 60.10 13.03
C SER A 564 -4.42 59.53 12.07
N CYS A 565 -4.82 59.13 10.86
CA CYS A 565 -3.93 58.61 9.83
C CYS A 565 -2.88 59.63 9.40
N THR A 566 -1.68 59.15 9.06
CA THR A 566 -0.57 59.98 8.58
C THR A 566 -0.78 60.41 7.12
N SER A 567 0.04 61.34 6.62
CA SER A 567 -0.09 61.84 5.24
C SER A 567 0.14 60.80 4.14
N GLU A 568 0.74 59.66 4.47
CA GLU A 568 1.03 58.54 3.56
C GLU A 568 -0.03 57.43 3.63
N GLU A 569 -1.01 57.57 4.54
CA GLU A 569 -2.10 56.62 4.76
C GLU A 569 -3.44 57.19 4.26
N PHE A 570 -4.36 56.32 3.89
CA PHE A 570 -5.76 56.62 3.57
C PHE A 570 -6.66 56.22 4.75
N THR A 571 -7.66 57.07 5.04
CA THR A 571 -8.61 56.83 6.13
C THR A 571 -9.87 56.15 5.58
N CYS A 572 -10.06 54.88 5.92
CA CYS A 572 -11.26 54.08 5.64
C CYS A 572 -12.51 54.65 6.34
N ALA A 573 -13.72 54.31 5.90
CA ALA A 573 -14.96 54.83 6.52
C ALA A 573 -15.16 54.33 7.96
N ASN A 574 -14.64 53.15 8.29
CA ASN A 574 -14.56 52.58 9.63
C ASN A 574 -13.42 53.17 10.49
N LYS A 575 -12.73 54.21 9.98
CA LYS A 575 -11.64 54.99 10.59
C LYS A 575 -10.29 54.27 10.69
N TYR A 576 -10.10 53.22 9.91
CA TYR A 576 -8.79 52.57 9.73
C TYR A 576 -7.87 53.36 8.83
N CYS A 577 -6.58 53.13 9.02
CA CYS A 577 -5.53 53.68 8.19
C CYS A 577 -4.91 52.56 7.37
N ILE A 578 -5.01 52.63 6.05
CA ILE A 578 -4.29 51.74 5.12
C ILE A 578 -3.24 52.56 4.33
N PRO A 579 -2.17 51.95 3.80
CA PRO A 579 -1.24 52.66 2.92
C PRO A 579 -1.97 53.20 1.67
N LYS A 580 -1.57 54.37 1.16
CA LYS A 580 -2.17 54.91 -0.08
C LYS A 580 -1.96 54.02 -1.32
N ASP A 581 -0.95 53.17 -1.29
CA ASP A 581 -0.67 52.22 -2.37
C ASP A 581 -1.67 51.04 -2.41
N SER A 582 -2.47 50.87 -1.35
CA SER A 582 -3.57 49.89 -1.22
C SER A 582 -4.92 50.45 -1.69
N LEU A 583 -4.94 51.55 -2.45
CA LEU A 583 -6.18 52.10 -3.00
C LEU A 583 -6.48 51.47 -4.36
N CYS A 584 -7.69 50.93 -4.53
CA CYS A 584 -8.17 50.36 -5.79
C CYS A 584 -7.28 49.21 -6.32
N ASP A 585 -6.83 48.32 -5.43
CA ASP A 585 -6.00 47.17 -5.75
C ASP A 585 -6.80 45.85 -5.88
N PHE A 586 -8.14 45.95 -5.86
CA PHE A 586 -9.11 44.85 -5.85
C PHE A 586 -9.10 44.00 -4.57
N ILE A 587 -8.38 44.43 -3.53
CA ILE A 587 -8.37 43.84 -2.20
C ILE A 587 -9.08 44.81 -1.26
N ASN A 588 -10.07 44.32 -0.52
CA ASN A 588 -10.75 45.13 0.51
C ASN A 588 -9.88 45.22 1.77
N ASP A 589 -8.81 46.01 1.71
CA ASP A 589 -7.89 46.32 2.81
C ASP A 589 -8.56 47.14 3.92
N CYS A 590 -9.58 47.95 3.59
CA CYS A 590 -10.33 48.71 4.58
C CYS A 590 -11.35 47.90 5.39
N ALA A 591 -11.64 46.66 5.02
CA ALA A 591 -12.69 45.81 5.59
C ALA A 591 -14.14 46.31 5.49
N ASP A 592 -14.36 47.53 5.00
CA ASP A 592 -15.65 48.15 4.73
C ASP A 592 -15.80 48.54 3.25
N ASN A 593 -14.83 48.15 2.41
CA ASN A 593 -14.78 48.39 0.97
C ASN A 593 -14.68 49.88 0.58
N SER A 594 -14.21 50.73 1.50
CA SER A 594 -14.05 52.18 1.27
C SER A 594 -12.85 52.55 0.41
N ASP A 595 -11.85 51.68 0.34
CA ASP A 595 -10.64 51.73 -0.49
C ASP A 595 -10.86 51.30 -1.94
N GLU A 596 -11.88 50.46 -2.18
CA GLU A 596 -12.29 49.98 -3.50
C GLU A 596 -13.47 50.78 -4.08
N SER A 597 -13.87 51.87 -3.42
CA SER A 597 -14.97 52.72 -3.86
C SER A 597 -14.59 53.53 -5.10
N PRO A 598 -15.41 53.55 -6.17
CA PRO A 598 -15.13 54.32 -7.39
C PRO A 598 -15.21 55.86 -7.21
N THR A 599 -15.33 56.34 -5.97
CA THR A 599 -15.49 57.76 -5.61
C THR A 599 -14.30 58.36 -4.86
N ILE A 600 -13.19 57.61 -4.76
CA ILE A 600 -11.92 58.01 -4.12
C ILE A 600 -11.11 58.94 -5.01
#